data_AF-A0A532C7V9-F1
#
_entry.id   AF-A0A532C7V9-F1
#
_cell.length_a   1.000
_cell.length_b   1.000
_cell.length_c   1.000
_cell.angle_alpha   90.00
_cell.angle_beta   90.00
_cell.angle_gamma   90.00
#
_symmetry.space_group_name_H-M   'P 1'
#
loop_
_entity.id
_entity.type
_entity.pdbx_description
1 polymer ?
#
loop_
_entity_poly.entity_id
_entity_poly.type
_entity_poly.pdbx_seq_one_letter_code
_entity_poly.pdbx_strand_id
1 'polypeptide(L)'
;MAFQHSLSYKDVRLPWNGAPVRMFAKLESYFSAQLAPEVLPYLPASITLFADLAINTLAIEEFVLRAAQFLNQEIRNRTVRRDIFVQRGLFTFEEIESLLTARRHAQPWAIYYSESGGLGVLDQNAGMGRRKQGVIPCSAVRNHGVAWKFTGEKEDLKIWLATARKEEHEWDMDSDIGHESAHAAFAPVPLFAQEAHLNADAAEFSTVHRVEDLNAGHFGRLAYLFSELAVVTIRGEQRPTQTGLPVPEPRELLALFELSHQLMPRVGFDQALSSFGRLNFPINVKDDVEIFELAAPVIRFLPHITSLATSFEPPTLDWFKRLATASA
;
A
#
# COMPACT_ATOMS: atom_id res chain seq x y z
N MET A 1 17.03 5.89 -29.37
CA MET A 1 16.76 7.28 -28.93
C MET A 1 17.70 7.58 -27.77
N ALA A 2 18.51 8.63 -27.86
CA ALA A 2 19.43 9.02 -26.80
C ALA A 2 18.67 9.81 -25.73
N PHE A 3 18.83 9.44 -24.45
CA PHE A 3 18.23 10.15 -23.31
C PHE A 3 18.83 11.56 -23.20
N GLN A 4 17.98 12.59 -23.22
CA GLN A 4 18.41 13.99 -23.14
C GLN A 4 18.25 14.62 -21.74
N HIS A 5 17.90 13.82 -20.73
CA HIS A 5 17.92 14.22 -19.33
C HIS A 5 18.67 13.17 -18.51
N SER A 6 19.93 13.45 -18.19
CA SER A 6 20.66 12.66 -17.20
C SER A 6 20.00 12.82 -15.84
N LEU A 7 19.86 11.72 -15.10
CA LEU A 7 19.29 11.76 -13.76
C LEU A 7 20.28 12.46 -12.81
N SER A 8 19.90 13.63 -12.30
CA SER A 8 20.71 14.34 -11.29
C SER A 8 20.58 13.67 -9.93
N TYR A 9 21.68 13.55 -9.19
CA TYR A 9 21.67 13.04 -7.82
C TYR A 9 22.48 13.91 -6.87
N LYS A 10 22.30 13.66 -5.57
CA LYS A 10 23.18 14.14 -4.50
C LYS A 10 23.45 13.03 -3.50
N ASP A 11 24.60 13.08 -2.85
CA ASP A 11 24.94 12.15 -1.78
C ASP A 11 24.23 12.57 -0.48
N VAL A 12 23.58 11.60 0.16
CA VAL A 12 22.81 11.79 1.39
C VAL A 12 22.97 10.58 2.32
N ARG A 13 22.24 10.61 3.43
CA ARG A 13 22.05 9.47 4.33
C ARG A 13 20.64 8.92 4.15
N LEU A 14 20.53 7.60 3.99
CA LEU A 14 19.26 6.91 3.87
C LEU A 14 18.38 7.24 5.09
N PRO A 15 17.09 7.61 4.90
CA PRO A 15 16.31 8.18 5.98
C PRO A 15 16.13 7.28 7.20
N TRP A 16 16.07 5.96 7.03
CA TRP A 16 15.73 5.03 8.11
C TRP A 16 16.92 4.39 8.82
N ASN A 17 18.02 4.11 8.13
CA ASN A 17 19.20 3.46 8.72
C ASN A 17 20.49 4.31 8.69
N GLY A 18 20.49 5.46 8.00
CA GLY A 18 21.64 6.36 7.94
C GLY A 18 22.80 5.87 7.05
N ALA A 19 22.61 4.84 6.23
CA ALA A 19 23.61 4.41 5.25
C ALA A 19 23.90 5.52 4.23
N PRO A 20 25.16 5.69 3.77
CA PRO A 20 25.46 6.65 2.71
C PRO A 20 24.91 6.16 1.36
N VAL A 21 24.14 7.00 0.68
CA VAL A 21 23.45 6.66 -0.57
C VAL A 21 23.42 7.86 -1.52
N ARG A 22 23.26 7.61 -2.82
CA ARG A 22 22.87 8.62 -3.80
C ARG A 22 21.35 8.77 -3.79
N MET A 23 20.86 10.00 -3.77
CA MET A 23 19.43 10.30 -3.84
C MET A 23 19.08 10.97 -5.16
N PHE A 24 18.15 10.36 -5.87
CA PHE A 24 17.51 10.84 -7.09
C PHE A 24 16.09 11.28 -6.72
N ALA A 25 15.92 12.59 -6.53
CA ALA A 25 14.67 13.16 -6.07
C ALA A 25 13.71 13.46 -7.23
N LYS A 26 12.41 13.60 -6.92
CA LYS A 26 11.39 14.06 -7.86
C LYS A 26 11.33 13.21 -9.13
N LEU A 27 11.46 11.90 -8.98
CA LEU A 27 11.36 10.99 -10.12
C LEU A 27 9.96 11.01 -10.75
N GLU A 28 8.93 11.45 -10.02
CA GLU A 28 7.59 11.69 -10.56
C GLU A 28 7.65 12.44 -11.90
N SER A 29 8.44 13.51 -12.01
CA SER A 29 8.48 14.30 -13.25
C SER A 29 9.19 13.56 -14.39
N TYR A 30 10.14 12.69 -14.08
CA TYR A 30 10.75 11.79 -15.06
C TYR A 30 9.73 10.77 -15.56
N PHE A 31 9.02 10.10 -14.64
CA PHE A 31 7.96 9.16 -14.96
C PHE A 31 6.89 9.86 -15.80
N SER A 32 6.38 11.01 -15.37
CA SER A 32 5.34 11.76 -16.07
C SER A 32 5.71 12.16 -17.50
N ALA A 33 7.00 12.33 -17.82
CA ALA A 33 7.46 12.57 -19.19
C ALA A 33 7.47 11.32 -20.08
N GLN A 34 7.45 10.12 -19.50
CA GLN A 34 7.43 8.82 -20.20
C GLN A 34 6.04 8.19 -20.27
N LEU A 35 5.15 8.54 -19.34
CA LEU A 35 3.80 8.01 -19.25
C LEU A 35 2.81 8.81 -20.10
N ALA A 36 1.74 8.15 -20.54
CA ALA A 36 0.68 8.81 -21.29
C ALA A 36 -0.14 9.78 -20.40
N PRO A 37 -0.66 10.91 -20.93
CA PRO A 37 -1.34 11.93 -20.12
C PRO A 37 -2.50 11.40 -19.28
N GLU A 38 -3.25 10.43 -19.81
CA GLU A 38 -4.43 9.85 -19.16
C GLU A 38 -4.12 9.03 -17.89
N VAL A 39 -2.88 8.54 -17.74
CA VAL A 39 -2.46 7.74 -16.57
C VAL A 39 -1.76 8.57 -15.49
N LEU A 40 -1.30 9.78 -15.82
CA LEU A 40 -0.60 10.67 -14.88
C LEU A 40 -1.37 10.96 -13.58
N PRO A 41 -2.72 11.09 -13.58
CA PRO A 41 -3.48 11.29 -12.36
C PRO A 41 -3.39 10.13 -11.36
N TYR A 42 -2.90 8.95 -11.75
CA TYR A 42 -2.82 7.75 -10.90
C TYR A 42 -1.38 7.43 -10.45
N LEU A 43 -0.39 8.20 -10.91
CA LEU A 43 1.01 8.05 -10.50
C LEU A 43 1.22 8.63 -9.09
N PRO A 44 1.99 7.99 -8.18
CA PRO A 44 2.32 8.60 -6.89
C PRO A 44 2.90 10.01 -7.04
N ALA A 45 2.47 10.95 -6.20
CA ALA A 45 2.84 12.37 -6.33
C ALA A 45 4.28 12.65 -5.87
N SER A 46 4.90 11.72 -5.13
CA SER A 46 6.27 11.85 -4.65
C SER A 46 6.99 10.52 -4.75
N ILE A 47 7.98 10.45 -5.65
CA ILE A 47 8.82 9.27 -5.88
C ILE A 47 10.27 9.69 -5.73
N THR A 48 11.00 9.00 -4.85
CA THR A 48 12.43 9.21 -4.61
C THR A 48 13.15 7.88 -4.72
N LEU A 49 14.27 7.84 -5.45
CA LEU A 49 15.15 6.67 -5.49
C LEU A 49 16.40 6.96 -4.67
N PHE A 50 16.70 6.06 -3.75
CA PHE A 50 17.98 5.97 -3.04
C PHE A 50 18.76 4.80 -3.64
N ALA A 51 20.05 4.97 -3.88
CA ALA A 51 20.91 3.90 -4.39
C ALA A 51 22.20 3.83 -3.59
N ASP A 52 22.68 2.62 -3.32
CA ASP A 52 24.02 2.45 -2.73
C ASP A 52 25.08 3.08 -3.63
N LEU A 53 26.14 3.63 -3.02
CA LEU A 53 27.20 4.33 -3.76
C LEU A 53 27.91 3.43 -4.79
N ALA A 54 27.91 2.11 -4.57
CA ALA A 54 28.50 1.12 -5.45
C ALA A 54 27.67 0.87 -6.74
N ILE A 55 26.37 1.16 -6.73
CA ILE A 55 25.52 0.95 -7.90
C ILE A 55 25.90 1.93 -9.00
N ASN A 56 26.15 1.40 -10.20
CA ASN A 56 26.46 2.20 -11.38
C ASN A 56 25.25 3.06 -11.81
N THR A 57 25.48 4.34 -12.11
CA THR A 57 24.44 5.26 -12.62
C THR A 57 23.72 4.73 -13.86
N LEU A 58 24.41 4.04 -14.78
CA LEU A 58 23.77 3.44 -15.96
C LEU A 58 22.72 2.40 -15.57
N ALA A 59 23.01 1.55 -14.59
CA ALA A 59 22.06 0.55 -14.09
C ALA A 59 20.84 1.20 -13.42
N ILE A 60 21.03 2.39 -12.81
CA ILE A 60 19.93 3.18 -12.22
C ILE A 60 19.06 3.76 -13.34
N GLU A 61 19.65 4.35 -14.38
CA GLU A 61 18.91 4.90 -15.51
C GLU A 61 18.11 3.81 -16.26
N GLU A 62 18.73 2.65 -16.50
CA GLU A 62 18.06 1.49 -17.09
C GLU A 62 16.89 0.99 -16.22
N PHE A 63 17.09 0.90 -14.91
CA PHE A 63 16.04 0.52 -13.96
C PHE A 63 14.86 1.50 -14.00
N VAL A 64 15.12 2.81 -13.90
CA VAL A 64 14.06 3.83 -13.88
C VAL A 64 13.28 3.83 -15.20
N LEU A 65 13.96 3.64 -16.33
CA LEU A 65 13.31 3.50 -17.64
C LEU A 65 12.38 2.28 -17.68
N ARG A 66 12.88 1.11 -17.27
CA ARG A 66 12.08 -0.13 -17.23
C ARG A 66 10.87 0.01 -16.32
N ALA A 67 11.05 0.61 -15.14
CA ALA A 67 9.97 0.89 -14.22
C ALA A 67 8.92 1.82 -14.86
N ALA A 68 9.34 2.85 -15.60
CA ALA A 68 8.41 3.78 -16.24
C ALA A 68 7.56 3.10 -17.33
N GLN A 69 8.20 2.28 -18.17
CA GLN A 69 7.52 1.50 -19.20
C GLN A 69 6.50 0.53 -18.58
N PHE A 70 6.89 -0.15 -17.51
CA PHE A 70 6.01 -1.07 -16.79
C PHE A 70 4.81 -0.33 -16.16
N LEU A 71 5.07 0.76 -15.43
CA LEU A 71 4.02 1.55 -14.77
C LEU A 71 2.99 2.09 -15.75
N ASN A 72 3.40 2.44 -16.97
CA ASN A 72 2.47 2.90 -18.00
C ASN A 72 1.41 1.84 -18.36
N GLN A 73 1.81 0.57 -18.49
CA GLN A 73 0.87 -0.52 -18.75
C GLN A 73 0.03 -0.85 -17.52
N GLU A 74 0.70 -0.93 -16.37
CA GLU A 74 0.08 -1.26 -15.08
C GLU A 74 -1.02 -0.26 -14.71
N ILE A 75 -0.77 1.04 -14.85
CA ILE A 75 -1.78 2.06 -14.51
C ILE A 75 -2.97 2.01 -15.48
N ARG A 76 -2.75 1.70 -16.76
CA ARG A 76 -3.87 1.49 -17.72
C ARG A 76 -4.78 0.34 -17.29
N ASN A 77 -4.21 -0.74 -16.75
CA ASN A 77 -5.02 -1.84 -16.22
C ASN A 77 -5.89 -1.37 -15.03
N ARG A 78 -5.35 -0.51 -14.16
CA ARG A 78 -6.11 0.08 -13.04
C ARG A 78 -7.28 0.93 -13.53
N THR A 79 -7.08 1.73 -14.58
CA THR A 79 -8.17 2.55 -15.15
C THR A 79 -9.27 1.68 -15.76
N VAL A 80 -8.93 0.56 -16.40
CA VAL A 80 -9.93 -0.41 -16.90
C VAL A 80 -10.73 -1.00 -15.74
N ARG A 81 -10.06 -1.39 -14.64
CA ARG A 81 -10.74 -1.97 -13.48
C ARG A 81 -11.59 -0.96 -12.71
N ARG A 82 -11.17 0.30 -12.64
CA ARG A 82 -11.99 1.43 -12.19
C ARG A 82 -13.30 1.51 -13.01
N ASP A 83 -13.22 1.39 -14.33
CA ASP A 83 -14.42 1.48 -15.18
C ASP A 83 -15.40 0.33 -14.93
N ILE A 84 -14.92 -0.85 -14.55
CA ILE A 84 -15.77 -1.98 -14.15
C ILE A 84 -16.58 -1.63 -12.88
N PHE A 85 -15.96 -0.98 -11.88
CA PHE A 85 -16.69 -0.51 -10.70
C PHE A 85 -17.84 0.45 -11.07
N VAL A 86 -17.60 1.36 -12.03
CA VAL A 86 -18.61 2.30 -12.52
C VAL A 86 -19.73 1.58 -13.27
N GLN A 87 -19.38 0.68 -14.19
CA GLN A 87 -20.35 -0.11 -14.97
C GLN A 87 -21.26 -0.97 -14.08
N ARG A 88 -20.75 -1.43 -12.94
CA ARG A 88 -21.51 -2.21 -11.96
C ARG A 88 -22.33 -1.36 -11.00
N GLY A 89 -22.31 -0.03 -11.15
CA GLY A 89 -23.03 0.89 -10.28
C GLY A 89 -22.53 0.90 -8.83
N LEU A 90 -21.30 0.42 -8.60
CA LEU A 90 -20.69 0.42 -7.27
C LEU A 90 -20.14 1.81 -6.91
N PHE A 91 -19.77 2.61 -7.90
CA PHE A 91 -19.28 3.98 -7.73
C PHE A 91 -19.77 4.84 -8.90
N THR A 92 -19.89 6.15 -8.70
CA THR A 92 -19.84 7.07 -9.84
C THR A 92 -18.40 7.18 -10.35
N PHE A 93 -18.23 7.66 -11.59
CA PHE A 93 -16.89 7.88 -12.13
C PHE A 93 -16.08 8.86 -11.26
N GLU A 94 -16.69 9.96 -10.85
CA GLU A 94 -16.06 11.02 -10.06
C GLU A 94 -15.67 10.52 -8.66
N GLU A 95 -16.52 9.67 -8.05
CA GLU A 95 -16.26 9.09 -6.74
C GLU A 95 -15.00 8.23 -6.75
N ILE A 96 -14.94 7.22 -7.64
CA ILE A 96 -13.80 6.30 -7.69
C ILE A 96 -12.55 6.99 -8.20
N GLU A 97 -12.64 7.90 -9.17
CA GLU A 97 -11.50 8.69 -9.63
C GLU A 97 -10.91 9.53 -8.49
N SER A 98 -11.76 10.21 -7.70
CA SER A 98 -11.31 10.97 -6.54
C SER A 98 -10.63 10.10 -5.50
N LEU A 99 -11.18 8.90 -5.21
CA LEU A 99 -10.58 7.95 -4.27
C LEU A 99 -9.18 7.50 -4.72
N LEU A 100 -8.99 7.27 -6.02
CA LEU A 100 -7.74 6.76 -6.58
C LEU A 100 -6.69 7.86 -6.85
N THR A 101 -7.07 9.14 -6.90
CA THR A 101 -6.18 10.22 -7.39
C THR A 101 -5.98 11.39 -6.42
N ALA A 102 -6.91 11.66 -5.49
CA ALA A 102 -6.85 12.86 -4.65
C ALA A 102 -5.78 12.81 -3.56
N ARG A 103 -5.33 11.62 -3.16
CA ARG A 103 -4.50 11.40 -1.96
C ARG A 103 -3.11 10.83 -2.25
N ARG A 104 -2.61 10.99 -3.48
CA ARG A 104 -1.31 10.49 -3.97
C ARG A 104 -0.07 11.06 -3.27
N HIS A 105 -0.26 11.99 -2.34
CA HIS A 105 0.78 12.63 -1.55
C HIS A 105 0.82 12.13 -0.10
N ALA A 106 -0.14 11.30 0.31
CA ALA A 106 -0.30 10.88 1.70
C ALA A 106 0.89 10.07 2.23
N GLN A 107 1.49 9.25 1.38
CA GLN A 107 2.64 8.43 1.72
C GLN A 107 3.63 8.41 0.55
N PRO A 108 4.67 9.26 0.57
CA PRO A 108 5.70 9.29 -0.47
C PRO A 108 6.36 7.92 -0.68
N TRP A 109 6.69 7.61 -1.93
CA TRP A 109 7.35 6.36 -2.31
C TRP A 109 8.87 6.51 -2.32
N ALA A 110 9.55 5.68 -1.54
CA ALA A 110 11.00 5.57 -1.50
C ALA A 110 11.44 4.22 -2.08
N ILE A 111 12.03 4.26 -3.27
CA ILE A 111 12.66 3.09 -3.90
C ILE A 111 14.10 3.03 -3.44
N TYR A 112 14.56 1.91 -2.93
CA TYR A 112 15.94 1.67 -2.51
C TYR A 112 16.62 0.61 -3.37
N TYR A 113 17.52 1.06 -4.23
CA TYR A 113 18.38 0.21 -5.04
C TYR A 113 19.63 -0.14 -4.24
N SER A 114 19.51 -1.19 -3.44
CA SER A 114 20.60 -1.75 -2.64
C SER A 114 21.41 -2.80 -3.40
N GLU A 115 22.71 -2.85 -3.10
CA GLU A 115 23.64 -3.83 -3.66
C GLU A 115 23.31 -5.25 -3.20
N SER A 116 22.91 -5.42 -1.94
CA SER A 116 22.53 -6.72 -1.36
C SER A 116 21.06 -7.09 -1.58
N GLY A 117 20.21 -6.15 -1.99
CA GLY A 117 18.76 -6.26 -1.82
C GLY A 117 18.32 -5.96 -0.39
N GLY A 118 17.01 -5.93 -0.17
CA GLY A 118 16.40 -5.63 1.13
C GLY A 118 16.46 -4.15 1.54
N LEU A 119 15.73 -3.81 2.60
CA LEU A 119 15.62 -2.44 3.13
C LEU A 119 16.77 -2.06 4.07
N GLY A 120 17.73 -2.95 4.33
CA GLY A 120 18.82 -2.71 5.27
C GLY A 120 18.30 -2.49 6.70
N VAL A 121 17.41 -3.38 7.14
CA VAL A 121 16.81 -3.36 8.48
C VAL A 121 17.89 -3.66 9.51
N LEU A 122 18.11 -2.74 10.45
CA LEU A 122 19.02 -2.96 11.59
C LEU A 122 18.34 -3.86 12.64
N ASP A 123 19.06 -4.83 13.21
CA ASP A 123 18.54 -5.76 14.24
C ASP A 123 17.71 -5.04 15.33
N GLN A 124 16.45 -5.46 15.47
CA GLN A 124 15.34 -4.68 16.05
C GLN A 124 15.07 -4.92 17.54
N ASN A 125 16.09 -4.97 18.41
CA ASN A 125 15.86 -5.27 19.84
C ASN A 125 15.53 -4.08 20.76
N ALA A 126 14.99 -2.94 20.26
CA ALA A 126 14.57 -1.85 21.16
C ALA A 126 13.47 -0.95 20.57
N GLY A 127 12.39 -0.76 21.34
CA GLY A 127 11.11 -0.16 20.96
C GLY A 127 11.13 1.10 20.10
N MET A 128 10.20 1.14 19.14
CA MET A 128 10.11 2.11 18.05
C MET A 128 9.86 3.55 18.51
N GLY A 129 9.07 3.74 19.57
CA GLY A 129 8.70 5.07 20.08
C GLY A 129 9.87 5.90 20.63
N ARG A 130 11.06 5.32 20.79
CA ARG A 130 12.27 6.04 21.23
C ARG A 130 13.25 6.35 20.08
N ARG A 131 13.03 5.81 18.88
CA ARG A 131 13.97 5.96 17.75
C ARG A 131 13.59 7.13 16.87
N LYS A 132 14.58 7.99 16.58
CA LYS A 132 14.42 9.13 15.67
C LYS A 132 14.21 8.73 14.19
N GLN A 133 14.46 7.47 13.83
CA GLN A 133 14.25 6.94 12.48
C GLN A 133 14.20 5.40 12.53
N GLY A 134 13.61 4.79 11.51
CA GLY A 134 13.57 3.34 11.37
C GLY A 134 12.74 2.88 10.17
N VAL A 135 12.62 1.56 10.02
CA VAL A 135 11.77 0.93 9.01
C VAL A 135 11.16 -0.34 9.59
N ILE A 136 9.86 -0.54 9.38
CA ILE A 136 9.15 -1.78 9.69
C ILE A 136 8.96 -2.53 8.38
N PRO A 137 9.63 -3.68 8.18
CA PRO A 137 9.42 -4.47 6.98
C PRO A 137 8.02 -5.07 6.96
N CYS A 138 7.55 -5.44 5.76
CA CYS A 138 6.40 -6.28 5.59
C CYS A 138 6.63 -7.65 6.24
N SER A 139 5.60 -8.20 6.89
CA SER A 139 5.70 -9.49 7.58
C SER A 139 5.96 -10.64 6.61
N ALA A 140 5.38 -10.56 5.41
CA ALA A 140 5.55 -11.55 4.36
C ALA A 140 6.89 -11.40 3.64
N VAL A 141 7.41 -10.16 3.52
CA VAL A 141 8.59 -9.85 2.70
C VAL A 141 9.44 -8.74 3.33
N ARG A 142 10.76 -8.96 3.44
CA ARG A 142 11.69 -8.02 4.08
C ARG A 142 12.15 -6.84 3.19
N ASN A 143 11.73 -6.83 1.93
CA ASN A 143 12.12 -5.82 0.95
C ASN A 143 11.09 -4.70 0.75
N HIS A 144 9.89 -4.82 1.33
CA HIS A 144 8.89 -3.75 1.37
C HIS A 144 8.59 -3.37 2.81
N GLY A 145 8.04 -2.18 3.06
CA GLY A 145 7.68 -1.77 4.41
C GLY A 145 7.42 -0.27 4.56
N VAL A 146 7.25 0.16 5.81
CA VAL A 146 7.01 1.56 6.14
C VAL A 146 8.20 2.12 6.90
N ALA A 147 8.85 3.13 6.30
CA ALA A 147 10.00 3.81 6.88
C ALA A 147 9.60 5.14 7.50
N TRP A 148 10.32 5.57 8.54
CA TRP A 148 10.09 6.86 9.19
C TRP A 148 11.38 7.57 9.61
N LYS A 149 11.30 8.89 9.74
CA LYS A 149 12.33 9.75 10.30
C LYS A 149 11.72 11.01 10.90
N PHE A 150 12.11 11.34 12.12
CA PHE A 150 11.88 12.64 12.73
C PHE A 150 12.90 13.66 12.22
N THR A 151 12.43 14.81 11.78
CA THR A 151 13.24 15.92 11.27
C THR A 151 13.14 17.14 12.20
N GLY A 152 14.28 17.79 12.48
CA GLY A 152 14.32 19.04 13.25
C GLY A 152 14.19 18.92 14.78
N GLU A 153 14.07 20.09 15.44
CA GLU A 153 13.97 20.26 16.90
C GLU A 153 12.53 20.13 17.43
N LYS A 154 11.52 20.04 16.55
CA LYS A 154 10.08 19.96 16.89
C LYS A 154 9.38 18.76 16.23
N GLU A 155 9.96 17.56 16.34
CA GLU A 155 9.25 16.29 16.07
C GLU A 155 8.53 16.17 14.71
N ASP A 156 8.99 16.85 13.64
CA ASP A 156 8.37 16.72 12.32
C ASP A 156 8.62 15.31 11.75
N LEU A 157 7.61 14.44 11.83
CA LEU A 157 7.65 13.08 11.34
C LEU A 157 7.48 13.02 9.83
N LYS A 158 8.41 12.34 9.15
CA LYS A 158 8.25 11.92 7.77
C LYS A 158 8.14 10.40 7.69
N ILE A 159 7.18 9.93 6.91
CA ILE A 159 6.93 8.52 6.65
C ILE A 159 6.98 8.27 5.14
N TRP A 160 7.51 7.11 4.77
CA TRP A 160 7.61 6.64 3.40
C TRP A 160 7.09 5.21 3.30
N LEU A 161 6.45 4.90 2.16
CA LEU A 161 6.39 3.52 1.69
C LEU A 161 7.76 3.21 1.10
N ALA A 162 8.46 2.22 1.65
CA ALA A 162 9.82 1.86 1.27
C ALA A 162 9.84 0.53 0.51
N THR A 163 10.50 0.51 -0.63
CA THR A 163 10.57 -0.64 -1.53
C THR A 163 12.01 -0.89 -1.95
N ALA A 164 12.48 -2.12 -1.85
CA ALA A 164 13.70 -2.63 -2.44
C ALA A 164 13.43 -3.93 -3.21
N ARG A 165 14.40 -4.40 -3.99
CA ARG A 165 14.38 -5.79 -4.49
C ARG A 165 14.62 -6.77 -3.35
N LYS A 166 14.16 -8.01 -3.50
CA LYS A 166 14.49 -9.10 -2.56
C LYS A 166 15.99 -9.38 -2.53
N GLU A 167 16.50 -9.78 -1.37
CA GLU A 167 17.90 -10.20 -1.22
C GLU A 167 18.21 -11.32 -2.21
N GLU A 168 19.35 -11.23 -2.90
CA GLU A 168 19.79 -12.21 -3.90
C GLU A 168 18.89 -12.39 -5.13
N HIS A 169 17.87 -11.54 -5.32
CA HIS A 169 16.95 -11.62 -6.45
C HIS A 169 16.96 -10.35 -7.31
N GLU A 170 16.65 -10.48 -8.59
CA GLU A 170 16.40 -9.33 -9.46
C GLU A 170 15.14 -8.57 -9.03
N TRP A 171 15.01 -7.33 -9.51
CA TRP A 171 13.79 -6.54 -9.33
C TRP A 171 12.58 -7.25 -9.94
N ASP A 172 11.57 -7.51 -9.11
CA ASP A 172 10.27 -7.98 -9.56
C ASP A 172 9.42 -6.77 -9.95
N MET A 173 9.25 -6.53 -11.25
CA MET A 173 8.49 -5.36 -11.71
C MET A 173 7.03 -5.44 -11.30
N ASP A 174 6.45 -6.62 -11.15
CA ASP A 174 5.04 -6.76 -10.76
C ASP A 174 4.85 -6.52 -9.27
N SER A 175 5.68 -7.15 -8.43
CA SER A 175 5.60 -7.01 -6.98
C SER A 175 6.28 -5.74 -6.46
N ASP A 176 7.53 -5.46 -6.83
CA ASP A 176 8.27 -4.33 -6.25
C ASP A 176 7.81 -2.98 -6.83
N ILE A 177 7.43 -2.92 -8.10
CA ILE A 177 7.07 -1.66 -8.77
C ILE A 177 5.56 -1.55 -8.96
N GLY A 178 4.93 -2.59 -9.48
CA GLY A 178 3.48 -2.62 -9.72
C GLY A 178 2.69 -2.49 -8.43
N HIS A 179 2.86 -3.42 -7.51
CA HIS A 179 2.11 -3.47 -6.26
C HIS A 179 2.35 -2.23 -5.39
N GLU A 180 3.61 -1.91 -5.13
CA GLU A 180 3.97 -0.81 -4.23
C GLU A 180 3.59 0.57 -4.79
N SER A 181 3.62 0.75 -6.12
CA SER A 181 3.13 2.00 -6.71
C SER A 181 1.62 2.21 -6.52
N ALA A 182 0.83 1.15 -6.36
CA ALA A 182 -0.59 1.26 -6.04
C ALA A 182 -0.80 1.69 -4.57
N HIS A 183 -0.05 1.11 -3.64
CA HIS A 183 -0.03 1.56 -2.25
C HIS A 183 0.36 3.03 -2.12
N ALA A 184 1.46 3.43 -2.78
CA ALA A 184 1.91 4.82 -2.78
C ALA A 184 0.95 5.79 -3.48
N ALA A 185 0.13 5.32 -4.43
CA ALA A 185 -0.81 6.15 -5.16
C ALA A 185 -2.12 6.36 -4.39
N PHE A 186 -2.76 5.31 -3.87
CA PHE A 186 -4.13 5.43 -3.36
C PHE A 186 -4.45 4.61 -2.11
N ALA A 187 -3.65 3.60 -1.77
CA ALA A 187 -3.93 2.69 -0.65
C ALA A 187 -2.76 2.65 0.34
N PRO A 188 -2.46 3.74 1.06
CA PRO A 188 -1.31 3.80 1.94
C PRO A 188 -1.36 2.72 3.03
N VAL A 189 -0.20 2.28 3.50
CA VAL A 189 -0.07 1.34 4.62
C VAL A 189 0.36 2.14 5.86
N PRO A 190 -0.50 2.30 6.88
CA PRO A 190 -0.12 3.01 8.10
C PRO A 190 1.02 2.30 8.84
N LEU A 191 1.87 3.08 9.50
CA LEU A 191 3.03 2.57 10.22
C LEU A 191 2.64 1.52 11.29
N PHE A 192 1.61 1.79 12.10
CA PHE A 192 1.12 0.83 13.11
C PHE A 192 0.57 -0.46 12.50
N ALA A 193 0.00 -0.39 11.30
CA ALA A 193 -0.61 -1.54 10.63
C ALA A 193 0.47 -2.55 10.23
N GLN A 194 1.64 -2.03 9.83
CA GLN A 194 2.79 -2.84 9.51
C GLN A 194 3.33 -3.60 10.74
N GLU A 195 3.35 -2.96 11.91
CA GLU A 195 3.75 -3.58 13.17
C GLU A 195 2.75 -4.65 13.65
N ALA A 196 1.45 -4.33 13.61
CA ALA A 196 0.41 -5.25 14.03
C ALA A 196 0.39 -6.53 13.18
N HIS A 197 0.66 -6.42 11.88
CA HIS A 197 0.70 -7.56 10.98
C HIS A 197 1.93 -8.47 11.18
N LEU A 198 3.02 -7.98 11.76
CA LEU A 198 4.15 -8.83 12.17
C LEU A 198 3.78 -9.80 13.30
N ASN A 199 2.71 -9.52 14.05
CA ASN A 199 2.18 -10.35 15.13
C ASN A 199 0.86 -11.05 14.74
N ALA A 200 0.66 -11.37 13.45
CA ALA A 200 -0.63 -11.80 12.88
C ALA A 200 -1.29 -13.00 13.59
N ASP A 201 -0.52 -13.94 14.13
CA ASP A 201 -1.04 -15.11 14.87
C ASP A 201 -1.81 -14.70 16.14
N ALA A 202 -1.59 -13.49 16.66
CA ALA A 202 -2.28 -12.96 17.83
C ALA A 202 -3.55 -12.16 17.50
N ALA A 203 -3.96 -12.06 16.22
CA ALA A 203 -5.05 -11.18 15.77
C ALA A 203 -5.94 -11.80 14.67
N GLU A 204 -6.28 -13.09 14.75
CA GLU A 204 -7.24 -13.76 13.86
C GLU A 204 -8.68 -13.31 14.10
N PHE A 205 -9.32 -12.76 13.07
CA PHE A 205 -10.70 -12.27 13.12
C PHE A 205 -11.70 -13.40 13.35
N SER A 206 -11.46 -14.58 12.79
CA SER A 206 -12.33 -15.74 12.94
C SER A 206 -12.47 -16.26 14.38
N THR A 207 -11.57 -15.83 15.28
CA THR A 207 -11.66 -16.13 16.72
C THR A 207 -12.47 -15.09 17.51
N VAL A 208 -12.90 -14.00 16.86
CA VAL A 208 -13.58 -12.86 17.47
C VAL A 208 -15.02 -12.79 16.97
N HIS A 209 -15.99 -12.76 17.89
CA HIS A 209 -17.42 -12.76 17.52
C HIS A 209 -18.07 -11.37 17.56
N ARG A 210 -17.46 -10.40 18.27
CA ARG A 210 -18.04 -9.07 18.50
C ARG A 210 -16.98 -7.99 18.40
N VAL A 211 -17.40 -6.81 17.95
CA VAL A 211 -16.50 -5.65 17.80
C VAL A 211 -15.95 -5.11 19.12
N GLU A 212 -16.62 -5.40 20.25
CA GLU A 212 -16.15 -5.04 21.59
C GLU A 212 -14.88 -5.80 22.00
N ASP A 213 -14.64 -6.98 21.41
CA ASP A 213 -13.50 -7.84 21.73
C ASP A 213 -12.27 -7.53 20.85
N LEU A 214 -12.41 -6.59 19.90
CA LEU A 214 -11.31 -6.15 19.06
C LEU A 214 -10.28 -5.36 19.88
N ASN A 215 -9.02 -5.67 19.63
CA ASN A 215 -7.88 -5.02 20.26
C ASN A 215 -7.08 -4.23 19.22
N ALA A 216 -6.03 -3.53 19.68
CA ALA A 216 -5.14 -2.74 18.83
C ALA A 216 -4.55 -3.53 17.65
N GLY A 217 -4.19 -4.80 17.86
CA GLY A 217 -3.67 -5.70 16.81
C GLY A 217 -4.71 -5.97 15.72
N HIS A 218 -5.96 -6.21 16.11
CA HIS A 218 -7.06 -6.40 15.15
C HIS A 218 -7.32 -5.14 14.31
N PHE A 219 -7.30 -3.95 14.91
CA PHE A 219 -7.47 -2.70 14.16
C PHE A 219 -6.31 -2.42 13.21
N GLY A 220 -5.07 -2.73 13.62
CA GLY A 220 -3.90 -2.67 12.75
C GLY A 220 -4.01 -3.63 11.57
N ARG A 221 -4.38 -4.89 11.83
CA ARG A 221 -4.59 -5.91 10.78
C ARG A 221 -5.73 -5.53 9.82
N LEU A 222 -6.82 -4.95 10.32
CA LEU A 222 -7.94 -4.48 9.50
C LEU A 222 -7.48 -3.40 8.52
N ALA A 223 -6.77 -2.39 9.00
CA ALA A 223 -6.22 -1.33 8.15
C ALA A 223 -5.26 -1.88 7.09
N TYR A 224 -4.37 -2.82 7.48
CA TYR A 224 -3.47 -3.49 6.54
C TYR A 224 -4.23 -4.24 5.45
N LEU A 225 -5.14 -5.15 5.83
CA LEU A 225 -5.89 -5.96 4.88
C LEU A 225 -6.78 -5.13 3.96
N PHE A 226 -7.31 -4.00 4.44
CA PHE A 226 -8.09 -3.10 3.61
C PHE A 226 -7.22 -2.44 2.53
N SER A 227 -6.04 -1.95 2.87
CA SER A 227 -5.10 -1.41 1.88
C SER A 227 -4.70 -2.48 0.86
N GLU A 228 -4.39 -3.70 1.31
CA GLU A 228 -4.04 -4.83 0.43
C GLU A 228 -5.19 -5.26 -0.48
N LEU A 229 -6.42 -5.41 0.06
CA LEU A 229 -7.61 -5.79 -0.71
C LEU A 229 -7.93 -4.76 -1.79
N ALA A 230 -7.78 -3.46 -1.48
CA ALA A 230 -7.94 -2.40 -2.47
C ALA A 230 -6.90 -2.51 -3.59
N VAL A 231 -5.63 -2.73 -3.25
CA VAL A 231 -4.56 -2.88 -4.24
C VAL A 231 -4.79 -4.08 -5.13
N VAL A 232 -4.97 -5.29 -4.59
CA VAL A 232 -5.15 -6.49 -5.42
C VAL A 232 -6.38 -6.38 -6.31
N THR A 233 -7.45 -5.73 -5.83
CA THR A 233 -8.68 -5.61 -6.61
C THR A 233 -8.56 -4.57 -7.71
N ILE A 234 -7.91 -3.43 -7.48
CA ILE A 234 -7.73 -2.40 -8.52
C ILE A 234 -6.66 -2.80 -9.53
N ARG A 235 -5.64 -3.56 -9.11
CA ARG A 235 -4.59 -4.09 -10.00
C ARG A 235 -5.03 -5.33 -10.78
N GLY A 236 -5.95 -6.13 -10.22
CA GLY A 236 -6.27 -7.46 -10.77
C GLY A 236 -5.22 -8.51 -10.41
N GLU A 237 -4.62 -8.39 -9.24
CA GLU A 237 -3.51 -9.23 -8.77
C GLU A 237 -4.03 -10.47 -8.04
N GLN A 238 -3.66 -11.65 -8.55
CA GLN A 238 -4.02 -12.93 -7.95
C GLN A 238 -3.00 -13.30 -6.86
N ARG A 239 -3.47 -13.58 -5.62
CA ARG A 239 -2.60 -14.08 -4.55
C ARG A 239 -2.60 -15.62 -4.51
N PRO A 240 -1.48 -16.27 -4.15
CA PRO A 240 -1.36 -17.72 -4.03
C PRO A 240 -1.95 -18.23 -2.70
N THR A 241 -3.21 -17.91 -2.43
CA THR A 241 -3.93 -18.27 -1.20
C THR A 241 -5.21 -19.06 -1.52
N GLN A 242 -5.86 -19.64 -0.50
CA GLN A 242 -7.12 -20.39 -0.74
C GLN A 242 -8.25 -19.47 -1.19
N THR A 243 -8.23 -18.19 -0.80
CA THR A 243 -9.21 -17.21 -1.27
C THR A 243 -8.85 -16.60 -2.61
N GLY A 244 -7.59 -16.66 -3.03
CA GLY A 244 -7.06 -15.85 -4.12
C GLY A 244 -6.74 -14.39 -3.74
N LEU A 245 -6.94 -14.03 -2.48
CA LEU A 245 -6.80 -12.69 -1.91
C LEU A 245 -5.75 -12.64 -0.78
N PRO A 246 -5.37 -11.44 -0.30
CA PRO A 246 -4.45 -11.25 0.83
C PRO A 246 -4.90 -11.89 2.14
N VAL A 247 -6.18 -12.28 2.27
CA VAL A 247 -6.70 -13.03 3.41
C VAL A 247 -6.67 -14.53 3.10
N PRO A 248 -5.81 -15.35 3.72
CA PRO A 248 -5.55 -16.69 3.19
C PRO A 248 -6.74 -17.65 3.18
N GLU A 249 -7.61 -17.56 4.19
CA GLU A 249 -8.71 -18.50 4.42
C GLU A 249 -10.09 -17.84 4.25
N PRO A 250 -11.08 -18.54 3.63
CA PRO A 250 -12.43 -18.01 3.48
C PRO A 250 -13.11 -17.62 4.80
N ARG A 251 -12.93 -18.42 5.86
CA ARG A 251 -13.53 -18.13 7.18
C ARG A 251 -13.00 -16.83 7.78
N GLU A 252 -11.72 -16.57 7.62
CA GLU A 252 -11.09 -15.34 8.07
C GLU A 252 -11.59 -14.13 7.27
N LEU A 253 -11.77 -14.28 5.96
CA LEU A 253 -12.32 -13.22 5.10
C LEU A 253 -13.78 -12.91 5.45
N LEU A 254 -14.58 -13.93 5.73
CA LEU A 254 -15.96 -13.76 6.20
C LEU A 254 -15.99 -13.01 7.54
N ALA A 255 -15.20 -13.45 8.53
CA ALA A 255 -15.14 -12.81 9.83
C ALA A 255 -14.68 -11.34 9.75
N LEU A 256 -13.68 -11.05 8.89
CA LEU A 256 -13.27 -9.68 8.60
C LEU A 256 -14.45 -8.82 8.14
N PHE A 257 -15.25 -9.29 7.18
CA PHE A 257 -16.39 -8.53 6.67
C PHE A 257 -17.55 -8.43 7.66
N GLU A 258 -17.84 -9.47 8.45
CA GLU A 258 -18.87 -9.43 9.49
C GLU A 258 -18.51 -8.41 10.58
N LEU A 259 -17.28 -8.42 11.07
CA LEU A 259 -16.80 -7.45 12.04
C LEU A 259 -16.74 -6.04 11.45
N SER A 260 -16.34 -5.90 10.18
CA SER A 260 -16.34 -4.61 9.48
C SER A 260 -17.75 -4.04 9.30
N HIS A 261 -18.74 -4.89 9.02
CA HIS A 261 -20.14 -4.49 8.97
C HIS A 261 -20.65 -4.02 10.33
N GLN A 262 -20.31 -4.72 11.41
CA GLN A 262 -20.65 -4.28 12.77
C GLN A 262 -19.98 -2.94 13.15
N LEU A 263 -18.71 -2.75 12.77
CA LEU A 263 -17.97 -1.50 13.03
C LEU A 263 -18.51 -0.32 12.21
N MET A 264 -18.88 -0.57 10.95
CA MET A 264 -19.16 0.45 9.94
C MET A 264 -20.38 0.07 9.09
N PRO A 265 -21.59 0.04 9.68
CA PRO A 265 -22.77 -0.55 9.04
C PRO A 265 -23.24 0.18 7.77
N ARG A 266 -22.78 1.41 7.54
CA ARG A 266 -23.20 2.27 6.42
C ARG A 266 -22.20 2.33 5.25
N VAL A 267 -21.07 1.64 5.33
CA VAL A 267 -20.00 1.72 4.31
C VAL A 267 -20.25 0.76 3.13
N GLY A 268 -21.21 -0.15 3.26
CA GLY A 268 -21.61 -1.10 2.20
C GLY A 268 -21.13 -2.54 2.40
N PHE A 269 -20.73 -2.93 3.61
CA PHE A 269 -20.31 -4.30 3.91
C PHE A 269 -21.46 -5.32 3.88
N ASP A 270 -22.71 -4.87 3.97
CA ASP A 270 -23.91 -5.69 3.77
C ASP A 270 -23.96 -6.29 2.35
N GLN A 271 -23.65 -5.48 1.33
CA GLN A 271 -23.54 -5.94 -0.04
C GLN A 271 -22.38 -6.94 -0.19
N ALA A 272 -21.21 -6.63 0.37
CA ALA A 272 -20.05 -7.54 0.34
C ALA A 272 -20.35 -8.91 0.97
N LEU A 273 -21.05 -8.93 2.11
CA LEU A 273 -21.47 -10.17 2.78
C LEU A 273 -22.48 -10.96 1.95
N SER A 274 -23.44 -10.29 1.31
CA SER A 274 -24.37 -10.93 0.37
C SER A 274 -23.62 -11.60 -0.80
N SER A 275 -22.61 -10.92 -1.34
CA SER A 275 -21.76 -11.42 -2.42
C SER A 275 -20.88 -12.57 -1.99
N PHE A 276 -20.36 -12.51 -0.76
CA PHE A 276 -19.54 -13.57 -0.20
C PHE A 276 -20.25 -14.93 -0.24
N GLY A 277 -21.55 -14.98 0.07
CA GLY A 277 -22.34 -16.21 0.03
C GLY A 277 -22.50 -16.85 -1.36
N ARG A 278 -22.11 -16.15 -2.45
CA ARG A 278 -22.17 -16.64 -3.84
C ARG A 278 -20.81 -17.09 -4.39
N LEU A 279 -19.74 -16.90 -3.63
CA LEU A 279 -18.37 -17.14 -4.11
C LEU A 279 -18.01 -18.62 -4.14
N ASN A 280 -17.24 -18.98 -5.16
CA ASN A 280 -16.40 -20.17 -5.15
C ASN A 280 -14.96 -19.76 -4.85
N PHE A 281 -14.24 -20.58 -4.10
CA PHE A 281 -12.86 -20.33 -3.74
C PHE A 281 -11.92 -21.31 -4.46
N PRO A 282 -10.73 -20.85 -4.92
CA PRO A 282 -10.23 -19.48 -4.88
C PRO A 282 -10.98 -18.55 -5.85
N ILE A 283 -11.10 -17.27 -5.48
CA ILE A 283 -11.64 -16.22 -6.35
C ILE A 283 -10.63 -15.97 -7.45
N ASN A 284 -11.07 -15.95 -8.70
CA ASN A 284 -10.29 -15.47 -9.82
C ASN A 284 -10.38 -13.94 -9.89
N VAL A 285 -9.38 -13.26 -9.36
CA VAL A 285 -9.37 -11.78 -9.23
C VAL A 285 -9.47 -11.09 -10.61
N LYS A 286 -9.08 -11.77 -11.68
CA LYS A 286 -9.11 -11.24 -13.04
C LYS A 286 -10.51 -11.28 -13.66
N ASP A 287 -11.22 -12.40 -13.46
CA ASP A 287 -12.44 -12.70 -14.20
C ASP A 287 -13.72 -12.67 -13.34
N ASP A 288 -13.62 -12.95 -12.04
CA ASP A 288 -14.78 -12.98 -11.15
C ASP A 288 -15.24 -11.56 -10.84
N VAL A 289 -16.55 -11.35 -10.90
CA VAL A 289 -17.16 -10.01 -10.75
C VAL A 289 -17.44 -9.65 -9.30
N GLU A 290 -17.55 -10.65 -8.44
CA GLU A 290 -17.85 -10.53 -7.02
C GLU A 290 -16.71 -9.83 -6.27
N ILE A 291 -15.46 -9.91 -6.76
CA ILE A 291 -14.32 -9.21 -6.14
C ILE A 291 -14.55 -7.69 -6.06
N PHE A 292 -15.22 -7.11 -7.05
CA PHE A 292 -15.56 -5.70 -7.06
C PHE A 292 -16.57 -5.37 -5.96
N GLU A 293 -17.54 -6.25 -5.72
CA GLU A 293 -18.54 -6.06 -4.65
C GLU A 293 -17.90 -6.20 -3.26
N LEU A 294 -16.95 -7.13 -3.09
CA LEU A 294 -16.18 -7.26 -1.84
C LEU A 294 -15.29 -6.05 -1.57
N ALA A 295 -14.66 -5.49 -2.59
CA ALA A 295 -13.69 -4.42 -2.46
C ALA A 295 -14.32 -3.02 -2.39
N ALA A 296 -15.56 -2.83 -2.88
CA ALA A 296 -16.22 -1.53 -2.87
C ALA A 296 -16.25 -0.85 -1.47
N PRO A 297 -16.73 -1.50 -0.39
CA PRO A 297 -16.71 -0.88 0.94
C PRO A 297 -15.29 -0.60 1.44
N VAL A 298 -14.32 -1.46 1.10
CA VAL A 298 -12.91 -1.28 1.44
C VAL A 298 -12.33 -0.03 0.77
N ILE A 299 -12.60 0.16 -0.52
CA ILE A 299 -12.14 1.32 -1.30
C ILE A 299 -12.76 2.62 -0.77
N ARG A 300 -14.04 2.62 -0.40
CA ARG A 300 -14.68 3.78 0.26
C ARG A 300 -14.04 4.15 1.59
N PHE A 301 -13.43 3.18 2.27
CA PHE A 301 -12.79 3.41 3.56
C PHE A 301 -11.34 3.94 3.46
N LEU A 302 -10.68 3.83 2.30
CA LEU A 302 -9.30 4.28 2.09
C LEU A 302 -9.02 5.73 2.53
N PRO A 303 -9.92 6.72 2.36
CA PRO A 303 -9.72 8.07 2.87
C PRO A 303 -9.43 8.14 4.38
N HIS A 304 -10.05 7.25 5.16
CA HIS A 304 -9.88 7.19 6.60
C HIS A 304 -8.56 6.50 6.99
N ILE A 305 -8.15 5.47 6.25
CA ILE A 305 -6.81 4.87 6.41
C ILE A 305 -5.74 5.91 6.08
N THR A 306 -5.97 6.70 5.04
CA THR A 306 -5.05 7.74 4.61
C THR A 306 -4.80 8.79 5.69
N SER A 307 -5.83 9.21 6.43
CA SER A 307 -5.64 10.18 7.53
C SER A 307 -4.87 9.59 8.73
N LEU A 308 -4.67 8.27 8.74
CA LEU A 308 -3.92 7.56 9.77
C LEU A 308 -2.52 7.13 9.31
N ALA A 309 -2.12 7.42 8.07
CA ALA A 309 -0.86 6.94 7.50
C ALA A 309 0.37 7.32 8.34
N THR A 310 0.32 8.46 9.05
CA THR A 310 1.39 8.95 9.91
C THR A 310 1.29 8.57 11.38
N SER A 311 0.26 7.81 11.78
CA SER A 311 0.05 7.41 13.17
C SER A 311 0.97 6.26 13.57
N PHE A 312 1.47 6.32 14.80
CA PHE A 312 2.15 5.19 15.46
C PHE A 312 1.18 4.26 16.20
N GLU A 313 -0.06 4.70 16.43
CA GLU A 313 -1.06 3.93 17.18
C GLU A 313 -2.26 3.61 16.29
N PRO A 314 -2.81 2.37 16.38
CA PRO A 314 -4.02 2.02 15.67
C PRO A 314 -5.23 2.79 16.20
N PRO A 315 -6.27 3.01 15.36
CA PRO A 315 -7.51 3.64 15.81
C PRO A 315 -8.23 2.77 16.85
N THR A 316 -9.02 3.42 17.70
CA THR A 316 -9.84 2.74 18.71
C THR A 316 -11.24 2.43 18.19
N LEU A 317 -11.97 1.53 18.88
CA LEU A 317 -13.38 1.27 18.59
C LEU A 317 -14.22 2.56 18.56
N ASP A 318 -13.98 3.48 19.49
CA ASP A 318 -14.70 4.76 19.54
C ASP A 318 -14.43 5.65 18.33
N TRP A 319 -13.22 5.56 17.76
CA TRP A 319 -12.91 6.28 16.53
C TRP A 319 -13.75 5.75 15.36
N PHE A 320 -13.91 4.43 15.22
CA PHE A 320 -14.79 3.83 14.21
C PHE A 320 -16.26 4.19 14.41
N LYS A 321 -16.74 4.15 15.66
CA LYS A 321 -18.11 4.55 16.01
C LYS A 321 -18.40 6.00 15.60
N ARG A 322 -17.44 6.92 15.81
CA ARG A 322 -17.58 8.33 15.38
C ARG A 322 -17.66 8.47 13.87
N LEU A 323 -16.87 7.70 13.12
CA LEU A 323 -16.96 7.70 11.65
C LEU A 323 -18.33 7.25 11.17
N ALA A 324 -18.87 6.17 11.73
CA ALA A 324 -20.19 5.66 11.36
C ALA A 324 -21.32 6.68 11.59
N THR A 325 -21.14 7.63 12.52
CA THR A 325 -22.10 8.72 12.79
C THR A 325 -21.87 9.97 11.93
N ALA A 326 -20.65 10.20 11.44
CA ALA A 326 -20.31 11.40 10.65
C ALA A 326 -20.65 11.26 9.15
N SER A 327 -20.79 10.02 8.67
CA SER A 327 -21.22 9.68 7.30
C SER A 327 -22.75 9.58 7.15
N ALA A 328 -23.51 10.19 8.08
CA ALA A 328 -24.98 10.12 8.20
C ALA A 328 -25.69 11.31 7.58
#